data_AF-A0AAD5N6J4-F1
#
_entry.id   AF-A0AAD5N6J4-F1
#
_cell.length_a   1.000
_cell.length_b   1.000
_cell.length_c   1.000
_cell.angle_alpha   90.00
_cell.angle_beta   90.00
_cell.angle_gamma   90.00
#
_symmetry.space_group_name_H-M   'P 1'
#
loop_
_entity.id
_entity.type
_entity.pdbx_description
1 polymer ?
#
loop_
_entity_poly.entity_id
_entity_poly.type
_entity_poly.pdbx_seq_one_letter_code
_entity_poly.pdbx_strand_id
1 'polypeptide(L)'
;MESPRNVWPPAPIIYINAFPGTGKLTIAQHLVSLFQAGSVKLVHNHLLINPADAVVDRDQDGYQKLRRKIRRAIFKPLVKNEETYCSAYIFTDFHTENDLGIDTSLEYMHRAEARHYRRPII
;
A
#
# COMPACT_ATOMS: atom_id res chain seq x y z
N MET A 1 14.80 13.16 -31.90
CA MET A 1 13.51 12.43 -31.92
C MET A 1 13.27 11.91 -30.52
N GLU A 2 12.46 12.61 -29.72
CA GLU A 2 12.03 12.08 -28.43
C GLU A 2 11.07 10.91 -28.67
N SER A 3 11.35 9.78 -28.05
CA SER A 3 10.43 8.63 -28.00
C SER A 3 9.09 9.08 -27.41
N PRO A 4 7.93 8.62 -27.92
CA PRO A 4 6.63 8.99 -27.34
C PRO A 4 6.64 8.66 -25.84
N ARG A 5 6.50 9.69 -25.00
CA ARG A 5 6.43 9.52 -23.55
C ARG A 5 5.26 8.59 -23.23
N ASN A 6 5.61 7.45 -22.66
CA ASN A 6 4.77 6.27 -22.55
C ASN A 6 3.55 6.57 -21.64
N VAL A 7 2.33 6.46 -22.17
CA VAL A 7 1.05 6.83 -21.51
C VAL A 7 0.51 5.71 -20.60
N TRP A 8 1.40 5.00 -19.89
CA TRP A 8 0.97 3.88 -19.06
C TRP A 8 0.24 4.38 -17.81
N PRO A 9 -0.82 3.67 -17.37
CA PRO A 9 -1.42 3.95 -16.09
C PRO A 9 -0.38 3.78 -14.97
N PRO A 10 -0.57 4.43 -13.81
CA PRO A 10 0.35 4.29 -12.70
C PRO A 10 0.56 2.82 -12.31
N ALA A 11 1.79 2.47 -11.95
CA ALA A 11 2.14 1.14 -11.48
C ALA A 11 1.30 0.74 -10.26
N PRO A 12 0.98 -0.56 -10.10
CA PRO A 12 -0.10 -1.00 -9.24
C PRO A 12 0.21 -0.89 -7.74
N ILE A 13 -0.86 -0.95 -6.94
CA ILE A 13 -0.79 -1.28 -5.52
C ILE A 13 -1.12 -2.77 -5.39
N ILE A 14 -0.24 -3.52 -4.74
CA ILE A 14 -0.37 -4.95 -4.47
C ILE A 14 -0.62 -5.12 -2.98
N TYR A 15 -1.69 -5.80 -2.61
CA TYR A 15 -2.07 -6.05 -1.22
C TYR A 15 -1.97 -7.54 -0.90
N ILE A 16 -1.11 -7.90 0.05
CA ILE A 16 -0.91 -9.28 0.51
C ILE A 16 -1.44 -9.40 1.93
N ASN A 17 -2.65 -9.96 2.06
CA ASN A 17 -3.26 -10.31 3.35
C ASN A 17 -3.01 -11.78 3.68
N ALA A 18 -2.35 -12.06 4.80
CA ALA A 18 -2.21 -13.43 5.29
C ALA A 18 -1.88 -13.46 6.79
N PHE A 19 -2.12 -14.60 7.44
CA PHE A 19 -1.77 -14.81 8.85
C PHE A 19 -0.28 -14.51 9.15
N PRO A 20 0.07 -14.14 10.39
CA PRO A 20 1.46 -14.12 10.83
C PRO A 20 2.13 -15.49 10.60
N GLY A 21 3.42 -15.49 10.23
CA GLY A 21 4.17 -16.73 10.02
C GLY A 21 4.00 -17.42 8.65
N THR A 22 3.11 -16.96 7.76
CA THR A 22 2.88 -17.60 6.44
C THR A 22 3.88 -17.22 5.35
N GLY A 23 4.93 -16.45 5.68
CA GLY A 23 5.95 -16.03 4.70
C GLY A 23 5.56 -14.84 3.80
N LYS A 24 4.46 -14.13 4.06
CA LYS A 24 4.06 -12.94 3.26
C LYS A 24 5.14 -11.88 3.12
N LEU A 25 5.94 -11.65 4.17
CA LEU A 25 7.06 -10.71 4.13
C LEU A 25 8.19 -11.25 3.25
N THR A 26 8.51 -12.53 3.38
CA THR A 26 9.52 -13.22 2.56
C THR A 26 9.17 -13.15 1.08
N ILE A 27 7.92 -13.46 0.72
CA ILE A 27 7.43 -13.35 -0.67
C ILE A 27 7.54 -11.91 -1.17
N ALA A 28 7.10 -10.93 -0.36
CA ALA A 28 7.15 -9.53 -0.76
C ALA A 28 8.60 -9.02 -0.96
N GLN A 29 9.52 -9.41 -0.09
CA GLN A 29 10.95 -9.08 -0.22
C GLN A 29 11.57 -9.74 -1.47
N HIS A 30 11.24 -11.00 -1.73
CA HIS A 30 11.71 -11.69 -2.92
C HIS A 30 11.17 -11.02 -4.18
N LEU A 31 9.87 -10.69 -4.23
CA LEU A 31 9.29 -9.93 -5.33
C LEU A 31 10.04 -8.62 -5.58
N VAL A 32 10.33 -7.82 -4.55
CA VAL A 32 11.13 -6.59 -4.70
C VAL A 32 12.51 -6.88 -5.32
N SER A 33 13.17 -7.97 -4.92
CA SER A 33 14.50 -8.32 -5.43
C SER A 33 14.54 -8.72 -6.91
N LEU A 34 13.39 -9.08 -7.50
CA LEU A 34 13.29 -9.46 -8.91
C LEU A 34 13.21 -8.26 -9.86
N PHE A 35 13.00 -7.05 -9.35
CA PHE A 35 12.87 -5.84 -10.17
C PHE A 35 14.04 -4.87 -9.97
N GLN A 36 14.19 -3.94 -10.91
CA GLN A 36 15.16 -2.85 -10.77
C GLN A 36 14.90 -2.04 -9.50
N ALA A 37 15.98 -1.55 -8.89
CA ALA A 37 15.92 -0.77 -7.67
C ALA A 37 14.96 0.43 -7.85
N GLY A 38 13.97 0.55 -6.95
CA GLY A 38 12.99 1.63 -6.97
C GLY A 38 11.75 1.37 -7.85
N SER A 39 11.74 0.33 -8.71
CA SER A 39 10.56 -0.03 -9.51
C SER A 39 9.46 -0.68 -8.66
N VAL A 40 9.82 -1.33 -7.57
CA VAL A 40 8.87 -1.90 -6.59
C VAL A 40 9.29 -1.51 -5.19
N LYS A 41 8.34 -1.02 -4.39
CA LYS A 41 8.56 -0.58 -3.01
C LYS A 41 7.70 -1.41 -2.06
N LEU A 42 8.28 -1.82 -0.95
CA LEU A 42 7.61 -2.61 0.09
C LEU A 42 7.19 -1.73 1.26
N VAL A 43 5.90 -1.74 1.57
CA VAL A 43 5.29 -1.13 2.76
C VAL A 43 4.77 -2.27 3.66
N HIS A 44 5.65 -2.86 4.46
CA HIS A 44 5.25 -3.97 5.33
C HIS A 44 4.45 -3.48 6.54
N ASN A 45 3.56 -4.34 7.09
CA ASN A 45 2.58 -3.94 8.11
C ASN A 45 3.15 -3.16 9.31
N HIS A 46 4.35 -3.52 9.80
CA HIS A 46 5.00 -2.82 10.93
C HIS A 46 5.27 -1.32 10.68
N LEU A 47 5.38 -0.88 9.43
CA LEU A 47 5.47 0.55 9.10
C LEU A 47 4.14 1.29 9.34
N LEU A 48 3.03 0.58 9.42
CA LEU A 48 1.69 1.12 9.64
C LEU A 48 1.23 0.97 11.09
N ILE A 49 1.53 -0.18 11.72
CA ILE A 49 1.04 -0.48 13.07
C ILE A 49 1.92 0.10 14.16
N ASN A 50 3.24 0.03 14.06
CA ASN A 50 4.13 0.46 15.14
C ASN A 50 3.97 1.95 15.50
N PRO A 51 3.76 2.88 14.53
CA PRO A 51 3.49 4.27 14.88
C PRO A 51 2.16 4.49 15.60
N ALA A 52 1.14 3.66 15.35
CA ALA A 52 -0.12 3.73 16.08
C ALA A 52 0.03 3.14 17.49
N ASP A 53 0.69 2.00 17.59
CA ASP A 53 0.97 1.25 18.82
C ASP A 53 1.81 2.06 19.82
N ALA A 54 2.70 2.92 19.32
CA ALA A 54 3.49 3.82 20.16
C ALA A 54 2.69 4.98 20.78
N VAL A 55 1.45 5.22 20.34
CA VAL A 55 0.62 6.36 20.76
C VAL A 55 -0.65 5.91 21.48
N VAL A 56 -1.27 4.82 21.02
CA VAL A 56 -2.55 4.31 21.53
C VAL A 56 -2.45 2.80 21.64
N ASP A 57 -2.76 2.25 22.82
CA ASP A 57 -2.74 0.81 23.05
C ASP A 57 -3.76 0.09 22.14
N ARG A 58 -3.44 -1.14 21.73
CA ARG A 58 -4.21 -1.87 20.70
C ARG A 58 -5.64 -2.21 21.11
N ASP A 59 -5.90 -2.31 22.40
CA ASP A 59 -7.19 -2.59 23.00
C ASP A 59 -8.08 -1.34 23.13
N GLN A 60 -7.53 -0.16 22.91
CA GLN A 60 -8.27 1.10 22.94
C GLN A 60 -8.89 1.42 21.58
N ASP A 61 -10.12 1.94 21.60
CA ASP A 61 -10.88 2.34 20.39
C ASP A 61 -10.13 3.31 19.47
N GLY A 62 -9.19 4.09 20.04
CA GLY A 62 -8.38 5.05 19.30
C GLY A 62 -7.38 4.39 18.35
N TYR A 63 -6.93 3.16 18.63
CA TYR A 63 -5.85 2.51 17.90
C TYR A 63 -6.23 2.27 16.43
N GLN A 64 -7.38 1.63 16.18
CA GLN A 64 -7.82 1.36 14.81
C GLN A 64 -8.10 2.66 14.04
N LYS A 65 -8.60 3.70 14.71
CA LYS A 65 -8.80 5.03 14.13
C LYS A 65 -7.48 5.67 13.71
N LEU A 66 -6.45 5.60 14.55
CA LEU A 66 -5.11 6.13 14.26
C LEU A 66 -4.41 5.34 13.16
N ARG A 67 -4.42 4.00 13.24
CA ARG A 67 -3.89 3.11 12.20
C ARG A 67 -4.49 3.41 10.83
N ARG A 68 -5.81 3.63 10.76
CA ARG A 68 -6.49 4.03 9.51
C ARG A 68 -6.03 5.40 9.02
N LYS A 69 -5.84 6.38 9.91
CA LYS A 69 -5.33 7.71 9.53
C LYS A 69 -3.91 7.63 8.95
N ILE A 70 -3.02 6.86 9.54
CA ILE A 70 -1.65 6.63 9.05
C ILE A 70 -1.69 6.01 7.64
N ARG A 71 -2.46 4.94 7.47
CA ARG A 71 -2.60 4.28 6.16
C ARG A 71 -3.16 5.22 5.09
N ARG A 72 -4.16 6.06 5.43
CA ARG A 72 -4.68 7.11 4.54
C ARG A 72 -3.67 8.19 4.20
N ALA A 73 -2.81 8.57 5.15
CA ALA A 73 -1.75 9.54 4.92
C ALA A 73 -0.74 9.02 3.89
N ILE A 74 -0.52 7.70 3.82
CA ILE A 74 0.33 7.05 2.81
C ILE A 74 -0.40 6.93 1.47
N PHE A 75 -1.69 6.57 1.44
CA PHE A 75 -2.41 6.50 0.16
C PHE A 75 -2.54 7.84 -0.54
N LYS A 76 -2.62 8.95 0.20
CA LYS A 76 -2.78 10.29 -0.37
C LYS A 76 -1.70 10.62 -1.42
N PRO A 77 -0.39 10.57 -1.13
CA PRO A 77 0.65 10.78 -2.13
C PRO A 77 0.65 9.68 -3.21
N LEU A 78 0.34 8.42 -2.89
CA LEU A 78 0.26 7.37 -3.91
C LEU A 78 -0.84 7.63 -4.94
N VAL A 79 -1.93 8.28 -4.57
CA VAL A 79 -2.98 8.64 -5.54
C VAL A 79 -2.64 9.94 -6.25
N LYS A 80 -1.99 10.91 -5.59
CA LYS A 80 -1.89 12.29 -6.09
C LYS A 80 -0.55 12.69 -6.70
N ASN A 81 0.56 12.03 -6.34
CA ASN A 81 1.90 12.46 -6.73
C ASN A 81 2.43 11.59 -7.86
N GLU A 82 2.70 12.20 -9.01
CA GLU A 82 3.16 11.51 -10.23
C GLU A 82 4.52 10.82 -10.06
N GLU A 83 5.39 11.34 -9.18
CA GLU A 83 6.67 10.71 -8.81
C GLU A 83 6.50 9.27 -8.28
N THR A 84 5.30 8.96 -7.78
CA THR A 84 5.00 7.61 -7.28
C THR A 84 4.55 6.67 -8.39
N TYR A 85 4.18 7.16 -9.58
CA TYR A 85 3.48 6.39 -10.62
C TYR A 85 4.38 5.38 -11.33
N CYS A 86 5.69 5.60 -11.35
CA CYS A 86 6.65 4.65 -11.94
C CYS A 86 6.99 3.46 -11.01
N SER A 87 6.54 3.47 -9.75
CA SER A 87 6.81 2.39 -8.79
C SER A 87 5.54 1.63 -8.42
N ALA A 88 5.62 0.30 -8.41
CA ALA A 88 4.62 -0.54 -7.76
C ALA A 88 4.81 -0.50 -6.23
N TYR A 89 3.73 -0.65 -5.48
CA TYR A 89 3.77 -0.67 -4.00
C TYR A 89 3.15 -1.95 -3.47
N ILE A 90 3.96 -2.76 -2.79
CA ILE A 90 3.49 -3.98 -2.12
C ILE A 90 3.22 -3.66 -0.66
N PHE A 91 1.99 -3.90 -0.22
CA PHE A 91 1.58 -3.82 1.17
C PHE A 91 1.40 -5.22 1.73
N THR A 92 1.89 -5.45 2.94
CA THR A 92 1.58 -6.67 3.69
C THR A 92 0.70 -6.35 4.88
N ASP A 93 -0.24 -7.23 5.17
CA ASP A 93 -1.18 -7.04 6.28
C ASP A 93 -1.68 -8.39 6.82
N PHE A 94 -2.44 -8.31 7.91
CA PHE A 94 -3.18 -9.41 8.49
C PHE A 94 -4.55 -8.93 8.98
N HIS A 95 -5.58 -9.42 8.30
CA HIS A 95 -6.97 -9.22 8.63
C HIS A 95 -7.74 -10.52 8.42
N THR A 96 -8.73 -10.76 9.28
CA THR A 96 -9.74 -11.81 9.15
C THR A 96 -10.96 -11.27 8.41
N GLU A 97 -11.93 -12.13 8.13
CA GLU A 97 -13.16 -11.79 7.38
C GLU A 97 -14.20 -10.99 8.20
N ASN A 98 -13.76 -10.26 9.23
CA ASN A 98 -14.64 -9.35 9.97
C ASN A 98 -14.81 -8.02 9.23
N ASP A 99 -15.78 -7.22 9.66
CA ASP A 99 -16.09 -5.92 9.06
C ASP A 99 -14.86 -5.01 8.92
N LEU A 100 -13.99 -5.01 9.94
CA LEU A 100 -12.73 -4.24 9.91
C LEU A 100 -11.79 -4.70 8.79
N GLY A 101 -11.67 -6.02 8.58
CA GLY A 101 -10.86 -6.61 7.53
C GLY A 101 -11.41 -6.38 6.14
N ILE A 102 -12.74 -6.48 5.98
CA ILE A 102 -13.45 -6.15 4.74
C ILE A 102 -13.25 -4.67 4.42
N ASP A 103 -13.52 -3.77 5.36
CA ASP A 103 -13.34 -2.32 5.20
C ASP A 103 -11.90 -1.95 4.82
N THR A 104 -10.93 -2.62 5.43
CA THR A 104 -9.52 -2.39 5.14
C THR A 104 -9.18 -2.81 3.71
N SER A 105 -9.65 -3.99 3.29
CA SER A 105 -9.42 -4.55 1.96
C SER A 105 -10.09 -3.72 0.87
N LEU A 106 -11.34 -3.30 1.07
CA LEU A 106 -12.05 -2.37 0.19
C LEU A 106 -11.33 -1.03 0.09
N GLU A 107 -10.76 -0.53 1.18
CA GLU A 107 -9.97 0.70 1.12
C GLU A 107 -8.70 0.54 0.27
N TYR A 108 -8.01 -0.60 0.29
CA TYR A 108 -6.90 -0.84 -0.66
C TYR A 108 -7.40 -0.84 -2.11
N MET A 109 -8.48 -1.55 -2.40
CA MET A 109 -9.09 -1.65 -3.73
C MET A 109 -9.46 -0.26 -4.28
N HIS A 110 -10.24 0.52 -3.54
CA HIS A 110 -10.67 1.86 -3.97
C HIS A 110 -9.48 2.81 -4.21
N ARG A 111 -8.38 2.66 -3.47
CA ARG A 111 -7.17 3.50 -3.65
C ARG A 111 -6.37 3.06 -4.86
N ALA A 112 -6.30 1.76 -5.12
CA ALA A 112 -5.70 1.22 -6.34
C ALA A 112 -6.46 1.70 -7.58
N GLU A 113 -7.80 1.65 -7.57
CA GLU A 113 -8.65 2.17 -8.65
C GLU A 113 -8.46 3.67 -8.84
N ALA A 114 -8.58 4.46 -7.76
CA ALA A 114 -8.41 5.91 -7.81
C ALA A 114 -7.03 6.32 -8.34
N ARG A 115 -6.00 5.50 -8.10
CA ARG A 115 -4.66 5.68 -8.66
C ARG A 115 -4.61 5.26 -10.14
N HIS A 116 -5.19 4.11 -10.52
CA HIS A 116 -5.16 3.60 -11.88
C HIS A 116 -5.77 4.58 -12.90
N TYR A 117 -6.87 5.25 -12.52
CA TYR A 117 -7.55 6.23 -13.38
C TYR A 117 -6.84 7.59 -13.49
N ARG A 118 -5.71 7.79 -12.78
CA ARG A 118 -4.89 9.00 -12.95
C ARG A 118 -4.02 8.85 -14.18
N ARG A 119 -4.48 9.43 -15.30
CA ARG A 119 -3.63 9.63 -16.47
C ARG A 119 -2.59 10.72 -16.12
N PRO A 120 -1.29 10.52 -16.39
CA PRO A 120 -0.32 11.60 -16.28
C PRO A 120 -0.74 12.76 -17.19
N ILE A 121 -0.78 13.98 -16.64
CA ILE A 121 -1.10 15.18 -17.41
C ILE A 121 0.17 15.56 -18.17
N ILE A 122 0.04 15.69 -19.50
CA ILE A 122 1.14 16.00 -20.44
C ILE A 122 1.57 17.46 -20.30
#